data_AF-A0AB36JTJ9-F1
#
_entry.id   AF-A0AB36JTJ9-F1
#
_cell.length_a   1.000
_cell.length_b   1.000
_cell.length_c   1.000
_cell.angle_alpha   90.00
_cell.angle_beta   90.00
_cell.angle_gamma   90.00
#
_symmetry.space_group_name_H-M   'P 1'
#
loop_
_entity.id
_entity.type
_entity.pdbx_description
1 polymer ?
#
loop_
_entity_poly.entity_id
_entity_poly.type
_entity_poly.pdbx_seq_one_letter_code
_entity_poly.pdbx_strand_id
1 'polypeptide(L)'
;MTRDAFASPSIGNDDYKADLDTVNITARMKKQGVDYLTASNQYYDALESGTITRADEFRTNISINDVKGAIYSSLVPRNTRDVGPNIQTYIPKTDSESMDYLRKHYPASYNFIRSLEAGNNDFQDYTNKP
;
A
#
# COMPACT_ATOMS: atom_id res chain seq x y z
N MET A 1 8.01 -11.06 -25.83
CA MET A 1 7.96 -10.62 -24.42
C MET A 1 7.01 -9.44 -24.36
N THR A 2 5.88 -9.55 -23.66
CA THR A 2 4.94 -8.43 -23.54
C THR A 2 5.57 -7.33 -22.69
N ARG A 3 5.30 -6.07 -23.03
CA ARG A 3 5.86 -4.88 -22.35
C ARG A 3 5.20 -4.62 -20.98
N ASP A 4 4.27 -5.47 -20.55
CA ASP A 4 3.48 -5.30 -19.34
C ASP A 4 4.32 -5.26 -18.06
N ALA A 5 5.49 -5.92 -18.06
CA ALA A 5 6.45 -5.84 -16.94
C ALA A 5 7.06 -4.43 -16.76
N PHE A 6 6.91 -3.53 -17.74
CA PHE A 6 7.32 -2.12 -17.67
C PHE A 6 6.14 -1.16 -17.52
N ALA A 7 4.90 -1.67 -17.40
CA ALA A 7 3.75 -0.82 -17.15
C ALA A 7 3.86 -0.22 -15.74
N SER A 8 3.72 1.09 -15.62
CA SER A 8 3.61 1.73 -14.32
C SER A 8 2.42 1.12 -13.56
N PRO A 9 2.58 0.81 -12.27
CA PRO A 9 1.45 0.35 -11.46
C PRO A 9 0.31 1.36 -11.55
N SER A 10 -0.89 0.87 -11.84
CA SER A 10 -2.12 1.63 -11.90
C SER A 10 -3.04 1.14 -10.79
N ILE A 11 -3.62 2.07 -10.04
CA ILE A 11 -4.58 1.77 -8.99
C ILE A 11 -5.60 2.91 -8.93
N GLY A 12 -6.87 2.57 -9.19
CA GLY A 12 -8.00 3.47 -9.03
C GLY A 12 -8.66 3.33 -7.66
N ASN A 13 -9.70 4.13 -7.42
CA ASN A 13 -10.49 4.01 -6.19
C ASN A 13 -11.17 2.63 -6.06
N ASP A 14 -11.63 2.07 -7.18
CA ASP A 14 -12.29 0.77 -7.19
C ASP A 14 -11.30 -0.35 -6.85
N ASP A 15 -10.10 -0.32 -7.43
CA ASP A 15 -9.02 -1.27 -7.11
C ASP A 15 -8.60 -1.16 -5.64
N TYR A 16 -8.42 0.07 -5.14
CA TYR A 16 -8.09 0.33 -3.74
C TYR A 16 -9.12 -0.31 -2.79
N LYS A 17 -10.41 -0.11 -3.06
CA LYS A 17 -11.48 -0.70 -2.24
C LYS A 17 -11.48 -2.21 -2.35
N ALA A 18 -11.40 -2.76 -3.56
CA ALA A 18 -11.46 -4.19 -3.80
C ALA A 18 -10.29 -4.93 -3.11
N ASP A 19 -9.07 -4.41 -3.23
CA ASP A 19 -7.88 -5.01 -2.62
C ASP A 19 -7.95 -4.99 -1.10
N LEU A 20 -8.34 -3.84 -0.50
CA LEU A 20 -8.46 -3.72 0.96
C LEU A 20 -9.60 -4.57 1.51
N ASP A 21 -10.78 -4.53 0.87
CA ASP A 21 -11.96 -5.30 1.29
C ASP A 21 -11.65 -6.80 1.25
N THR A 22 -10.97 -7.27 0.20
CA THR A 22 -10.56 -8.67 0.07
C THR A 22 -9.67 -9.10 1.23
N VAL A 23 -8.66 -8.30 1.58
CA VAL A 23 -7.76 -8.61 2.71
C VAL A 23 -8.51 -8.60 4.03
N ASN A 24 -9.35 -7.60 4.26
CA ASN A 24 -10.09 -7.44 5.52
C ASN A 24 -11.08 -8.57 5.75
N ILE A 25 -11.91 -8.87 4.74
CA ILE A 25 -12.90 -9.95 4.81
C ILE A 25 -12.18 -11.30 4.99
N THR A 26 -11.12 -11.57 4.23
CA THR A 26 -10.34 -12.81 4.36
C THR A 26 -9.72 -12.92 5.75
N ALA A 27 -9.22 -11.82 6.32
CA ALA A 27 -8.67 -11.81 7.66
C ALA A 27 -9.74 -12.08 8.72
N ARG A 28 -10.94 -11.53 8.59
CA ARG A 28 -12.07 -11.83 9.48
C ARG A 28 -12.47 -13.29 9.41
N MET A 29 -12.62 -13.86 8.21
CA MET A 29 -12.90 -15.28 8.02
C MET A 29 -11.88 -16.15 8.78
N LYS A 30 -10.59 -15.87 8.60
CA LYS A 30 -9.51 -16.64 9.25
C LYS A 30 -9.46 -16.44 10.77
N LYS A 31 -9.57 -15.21 11.26
CA LYS A 31 -9.44 -14.86 12.68
C LYS A 31 -10.64 -15.36 13.49
N GLN A 32 -11.84 -15.33 12.92
CA GLN A 32 -13.08 -15.67 13.62
C GLN A 32 -13.60 -17.08 13.30
N GLY A 33 -13.07 -17.74 12.26
CA GLY A 33 -13.53 -19.06 11.83
C GLY A 33 -14.94 -19.04 11.21
N VAL A 34 -15.33 -17.94 10.57
CA VAL A 34 -16.65 -17.76 9.94
C VAL A 34 -16.56 -17.84 8.42
N ASP A 35 -17.69 -18.14 7.77
CA ASP A 35 -17.77 -18.14 6.32
C ASP A 35 -17.70 -16.73 5.71
N TYR A 36 -17.57 -16.68 4.38
CA TYR A 36 -17.47 -15.43 3.63
C TYR A 36 -18.69 -14.52 3.83
N LEU A 37 -19.92 -15.07 3.78
CA LEU A 37 -21.13 -14.26 3.87
C LEU A 37 -21.21 -13.57 5.24
N THR A 38 -20.90 -14.30 6.30
CA THR A 38 -20.86 -13.78 7.67
C THR A 38 -19.77 -12.73 7.83
N ALA A 39 -18.54 -13.01 7.38
CA ALA A 39 -17.43 -12.05 7.46
C ALA A 39 -17.71 -10.77 6.65
N SER A 40 -18.27 -10.91 5.44
CA SER A 40 -18.63 -9.81 4.56
C SER A 40 -19.70 -8.92 5.17
N ASN A 41 -20.78 -9.50 5.72
CA ASN A 41 -21.84 -8.75 6.38
C ASN A 41 -21.29 -7.95 7.56
N GLN A 42 -20.56 -8.61 8.48
CA GLN A 42 -19.96 -7.91 9.62
C GLN A 42 -18.98 -6.80 9.21
N TYR A 43 -18.24 -7.01 8.11
CA TYR A 43 -17.29 -6.03 7.61
C TYR A 43 -18.00 -4.79 7.08
N TYR A 44 -18.98 -4.97 6.20
CA TYR A 44 -19.73 -3.86 5.64
C TYR A 44 -20.63 -3.17 6.68
N ASP A 45 -21.20 -3.90 7.64
CA ASP A 45 -21.95 -3.31 8.76
C ASP A 45 -21.07 -2.36 9.59
N ALA A 46 -19.84 -2.79 9.93
CA ALA A 46 -18.90 -1.97 10.70
C ALA A 46 -18.38 -0.76 9.90
N LEU A 47 -18.27 -0.91 8.58
CA LEU A 47 -17.84 0.14 7.68
C LEU A 47 -18.95 1.20 7.49
N GLU A 48 -20.20 0.77 7.32
CA GLU A 48 -21.37 1.64 7.19
C GLU A 48 -21.67 2.37 8.52
N SER A 49 -21.46 1.71 9.66
CA SER A 49 -21.58 2.34 10.98
C SER A 49 -20.45 3.33 11.29
N GLY A 50 -19.40 3.37 10.47
CA GLY A 50 -18.20 4.19 10.71
C GLY A 50 -17.35 3.72 11.89
N THR A 51 -17.56 2.50 12.39
CA THR A 51 -16.75 1.91 13.48
C THR A 51 -15.32 1.61 13.02
N ILE A 52 -15.15 1.38 11.73
CA ILE A 52 -13.86 1.17 11.08
C ILE A 52 -13.74 2.08 9.85
N THR A 53 -12.51 2.23 9.37
CA THR A 53 -12.26 2.57 7.97
C THR A 53 -11.60 1.38 7.28
N ARG A 54 -11.69 1.31 5.95
CA ARG A 54 -11.03 0.26 5.15
C ARG A 54 -9.54 0.18 5.45
N ALA A 55 -8.87 1.34 5.45
CA ALA A 55 -7.44 1.47 5.69
C ALA A 55 -7.05 1.10 7.13
N ASP A 56 -7.83 1.54 8.13
CA ASP A 56 -7.54 1.21 9.52
C ASP A 56 -7.61 -0.30 9.75
N GLU A 57 -8.68 -0.95 9.27
CA GLU A 57 -8.80 -2.38 9.43
C GLU A 57 -7.71 -3.13 8.65
N PHE A 58 -7.39 -2.70 7.44
CA PHE A 58 -6.29 -3.26 6.65
C PHE A 58 -4.96 -3.19 7.40
N ARG A 59 -4.67 -2.07 8.06
CA ARG A 59 -3.44 -1.90 8.86
C ARG A 59 -3.38 -2.80 10.09
N THR A 60 -4.50 -3.33 10.58
CA THR A 60 -4.50 -4.38 11.62
C THR A 60 -4.18 -5.78 11.09
N ASN A 61 -4.25 -5.96 9.76
CA ASN A 61 -4.02 -7.22 9.08
C ASN A 61 -2.64 -7.27 8.42
N ILE A 62 -2.18 -6.15 7.86
CA ILE A 62 -0.88 -6.00 7.20
C ILE A 62 -0.23 -4.71 7.71
N SER A 63 1.02 -4.79 8.19
CA SER A 63 1.69 -3.61 8.73
C SER A 63 2.03 -2.61 7.61
N ILE A 64 1.95 -1.31 7.91
CA ILE A 64 2.31 -0.26 6.95
C ILE A 64 3.78 -0.36 6.51
N ASN A 65 4.65 -0.88 7.39
CA ASN A 65 6.06 -1.09 7.08
C ASN A 65 6.27 -2.21 6.07
N ASP A 66 5.49 -3.29 6.13
CA ASP A 66 5.55 -4.37 5.15
C ASP A 66 5.08 -3.89 3.78
N VAL A 67 4.00 -3.10 3.74
CA VAL A 67 3.51 -2.45 2.51
C VAL A 67 4.59 -1.55 1.90
N LYS A 68 5.14 -0.64 2.70
CA LYS A 68 6.22 0.25 2.27
C LYS A 68 7.44 -0.54 1.79
N GLY A 69 7.86 -1.55 2.54
CA GLY A 69 8.99 -2.40 2.18
C GLY A 69 8.80 -3.11 0.83
N ALA A 70 7.63 -3.70 0.61
CA ALA A 70 7.28 -4.35 -0.66
C ALA A 70 7.35 -3.36 -1.82
N ILE A 71 6.67 -2.21 -1.70
CA ILE A 71 6.63 -1.17 -2.74
C ILE A 71 8.03 -0.60 -3.00
N TYR A 72 8.79 -0.26 -1.96
CA TYR A 72 10.14 0.30 -2.12
C TYR A 72 11.08 -0.69 -2.80
N SER A 73 11.03 -1.96 -2.41
CA SER A 73 11.86 -3.00 -3.02
C SER A 73 11.57 -3.20 -4.51
N SER A 74 10.34 -2.94 -4.94
CA SER A 74 9.88 -3.12 -6.32
C SER A 74 10.14 -1.88 -7.19
N LEU A 75 9.89 -0.68 -6.67
CA LEU A 75 9.80 0.55 -7.48
C LEU A 75 10.92 1.56 -7.22
N VAL A 76 11.55 1.53 -6.04
CA VAL A 76 12.49 2.57 -5.61
C VAL A 76 13.93 2.10 -5.87
N PRO A 77 14.71 2.82 -6.70
CA PRO A 77 16.10 2.46 -6.95
C PRO A 77 16.93 2.66 -5.68
N ARG A 78 17.93 1.80 -5.51
CA ARG A 78 18.88 1.89 -4.39
C ARG A 78 19.87 3.02 -4.64
N ASN A 79 20.32 3.64 -3.57
CA ASN A 79 21.45 4.57 -3.62
C ASN A 79 22.75 3.79 -3.81
N THR A 80 23.74 4.42 -4.43
CA THR A 80 25.09 3.90 -4.58
C THR A 80 26.03 4.57 -3.59
N ARG A 81 26.88 3.79 -2.93
CA ARG A 81 27.91 4.29 -2.01
C ARG A 81 29.26 3.70 -2.37
N ASP A 82 30.25 4.57 -2.58
CA ASP A 82 31.62 4.14 -2.79
C ASP A 82 32.23 3.71 -1.45
N VAL A 83 32.79 2.50 -1.42
CA VAL A 83 33.40 1.90 -0.21
C VAL A 83 34.86 1.51 -0.43
N GLY A 84 35.42 1.85 -1.59
CA GLY A 84 36.83 1.66 -1.93
C GLY A 84 37.12 1.94 -3.40
N PRO A 85 38.40 1.83 -3.82
CA PRO A 85 38.79 1.98 -5.22
C PRO A 85 38.04 0.97 -6.10
N ASN A 86 37.17 1.44 -6.99
CA ASN A 86 36.31 0.62 -7.85
C ASN A 86 35.36 -0.33 -7.11
N ILE A 87 35.02 -0.05 -5.84
CA ILE A 87 34.03 -0.83 -5.08
C ILE A 87 32.86 0.06 -4.70
N GLN A 88 31.68 -0.27 -5.24
CA GLN A 88 30.43 0.38 -4.94
C GLN A 88 29.46 -0.60 -4.28
N THR A 89 28.71 -0.13 -3.30
CA THR A 89 27.63 -0.89 -2.66
C THR A 89 26.29 -0.20 -2.87
N TYR A 90 25.21 -0.98 -2.82
CA TYR A 90 23.84 -0.49 -2.99
C TYR A 90 23.11 -0.46 -1.66
N ILE A 91 22.78 0.74 -1.21
CA ILE A 91 22.04 0.95 0.04
C ILE A 91 20.59 1.36 -0.26
N PRO A 92 19.61 0.86 0.50
CA PRO A 92 18.24 1.37 0.40
C PRO A 92 18.20 2.89 0.60
N LYS A 93 17.28 3.55 -0.10
CA LYS A 93 16.89 4.92 0.24
C LYS A 93 16.20 4.93 1.61
N THR A 94 16.30 6.03 2.34
CA THR A 94 15.51 6.26 3.56
C THR A 94 14.00 6.29 3.25
N ASP A 95 13.14 6.19 4.27
CA ASP A 95 11.68 6.27 4.08
C ASP A 95 11.29 7.58 3.37
N SER A 96 11.83 8.71 3.81
CA SER A 96 11.58 10.03 3.21
C SER A 96 12.02 10.10 1.74
N GLU A 97 13.25 9.69 1.44
CA GLU A 97 13.76 9.67 0.06
C GLU A 97 12.96 8.72 -0.84
N SER A 98 12.49 7.59 -0.30
CA SER A 98 11.67 6.62 -1.01
C SER A 98 10.29 7.18 -1.31
N MET A 99 9.63 7.80 -0.32
CA MET A 99 8.34 8.47 -0.50
C MET A 99 8.44 9.64 -1.48
N ASP A 100 9.49 10.44 -1.43
CA ASP A 100 9.72 11.51 -2.40
C ASP A 100 9.95 10.98 -3.81
N TYR A 101 10.66 9.86 -3.95
CA TYR A 101 10.85 9.20 -5.24
C TYR A 101 9.53 8.68 -5.80
N LEU A 102 8.74 7.96 -4.98
CA LEU A 102 7.41 7.49 -5.38
C LEU A 102 6.50 8.65 -5.77
N ARG A 103 6.47 9.74 -5.00
CA ARG A 103 5.63 10.91 -5.31
C ARG A 103 5.91 11.47 -6.72
N LYS A 104 7.17 11.47 -7.15
CA LYS A 104 7.60 12.03 -8.45
C LYS A 104 7.41 11.06 -9.62
N HIS A 105 7.64 9.76 -9.40
CA HIS A 105 7.74 8.77 -10.47
C HIS A 105 6.57 7.77 -10.50
N TYR A 106 5.94 7.53 -9.35
CA TYR A 106 4.86 6.56 -9.14
C TYR A 106 3.79 7.17 -8.20
N PRO A 107 3.13 8.27 -8.61
CA PRO A 107 2.20 9.02 -7.75
C PRO A 107 1.06 8.15 -7.22
N ALA A 108 0.63 7.14 -7.99
CA ALA A 108 -0.40 6.22 -7.56
C ALA A 108 0.04 5.37 -6.34
N SER A 109 1.26 4.84 -6.35
CA SER A 109 1.85 4.09 -5.23
C SER A 109 2.11 4.98 -4.01
N TYR A 110 2.53 6.23 -4.22
CA TYR A 110 2.64 7.22 -3.16
C TYR A 110 1.27 7.48 -2.50
N ASN A 111 0.25 7.77 -3.32
CA ASN A 111 -1.12 8.02 -2.87
C ASN A 111 -1.74 6.81 -2.17
N PHE A 112 -1.39 5.59 -2.58
CA PHE A 112 -1.80 4.35 -1.91
C PHE A 112 -1.31 4.31 -0.47
N ILE A 113 0.00 4.50 -0.27
CA ILE A 113 0.62 4.54 1.07
C ILE A 113 -0.01 5.66 1.91
N ARG A 114 -0.19 6.86 1.34
CA ARG A 114 -0.79 7.99 2.06
C ARG A 114 -2.24 7.77 2.43
N SER A 115 -3.03 7.12 1.57
CA SER A 115 -4.43 6.78 1.86
C SER A 115 -4.52 5.75 3.00
N LEU A 116 -3.60 4.79 3.05
CA LEU A 116 -3.47 3.87 4.19
C LEU A 116 -3.08 4.59 5.49
N GLU A 117 -2.05 5.44 5.45
CA GLU A 117 -1.59 6.22 6.61
C GLU A 117 -2.69 7.15 7.15
N ALA A 118 -3.48 7.76 6.27
CA ALA A 118 -4.57 8.65 6.64
C ALA A 118 -5.82 7.94 7.17
N GLY A 119 -5.93 6.61 7.04
CA GLY A 119 -7.12 5.88 7.46
C GLY A 119 -8.31 6.10 6.52
N ASN A 120 -8.09 6.25 5.22
CA ASN A 120 -9.19 6.54 4.30
C ASN A 120 -10.00 5.30 3.89
N ASN A 121 -11.28 5.53 3.58
CA ASN A 121 -12.13 4.55 2.89
C ASN A 121 -11.96 4.57 1.36
N ASP A 122 -11.36 5.63 0.83
CA ASP A 122 -11.21 5.87 -0.60
C ASP A 122 -9.74 6.19 -0.91
N PHE A 123 -9.34 5.86 -2.13
CA PHE A 123 -8.08 6.31 -2.69
C PHE A 123 -8.12 7.82 -2.90
N GLN A 124 -7.13 8.53 -2.35
CA GLN A 124 -7.07 9.99 -2.42
C GLN A 124 -5.77 10.46 -3.06
N ASP A 125 -5.83 11.59 -3.77
CA ASP A 125 -4.63 12.24 -4.30
C ASP A 125 -3.97 13.14 -3.25
N TYR A 126 -2.70 12.86 -2.97
CA TYR A 126 -1.85 13.60 -2.05
C TYR A 126 -0.68 14.29 -2.76
N THR A 127 -0.54 14.15 -4.07
CA THR A 127 0.62 14.70 -4.81
C THR A 127 0.68 16.23 -4.78
N ASN A 128 -0.47 16.88 -4.57
CA ASN A 128 -0.62 18.34 -4.51
C ASN A 128 -0.80 18.89 -3.08
N LYS A 129 -0.74 18.04 -2.04
CA LYS A 129 -0.87 18.48 -0.65
C LYS A 129 0.52 18.73 -0.06
N PRO A 130 0.74 19.85 0.66
CA PRO A 130 2.02 20.16 1.30
C PRO A 130 2.40 19.14 2.37
#